data_AF-A0A7R9WPE4-F1
#
_entry.id   AF-A0A7R9WPE4-F1
#
_cell.length_a   1.000
_cell.length_b   1.000
_cell.length_c   1.000
_cell.angle_alpha   90.00
_cell.angle_beta   90.00
_cell.angle_gamma   90.00
#
_symmetry.space_group_name_H-M   'P 1'
#
loop_
_entity.id
_entity.type
_entity.pdbx_description
1 polymer ?
#
loop_
_entity_poly.entity_id
_entity_poly.type
_entity_poly.pdbx_seq_one_letter_code
_entity_poly.pdbx_strand_id
1 'polypeptide(L)'
;MDEVKKIKGDDLLLKVIKSTKTGDDAKTIQSDDHVLIQIVGRQSNDLNHIDGPIFQDTKSKSWLVKASASDLLVPAIRLCLPHCKVGQTVHIWSTAQHALGDSVRKLGKYQLPPNSSVLYTVTVSQIVMDTSRLNPYFTIQLHKTRKEIANDLYQCQFRSMWQRAILIYDASGKALETLLNGTYFASVESNHPQRNETRQLMLDCFNNVVAVCVTAKQYKRGRDAVQTVLKHDANNKKALLRNANLALMDAKLSGGDRAQAMKMAQDAITYHDAKEFAELEKLQTKLKAALQKAKQDKEEAEAVREAE
;
A
#
# COMPACT_ATOMS: atom_id res chain seq x y z
N MET A 1 -23.62 21.99 22.43
CA MET A 1 -22.49 21.06 22.28
C MET A 1 -23.06 19.76 21.77
N ASP A 2 -22.51 19.19 20.71
CA ASP A 2 -23.03 17.93 20.16
C ASP A 2 -22.76 16.77 21.14
N GLU A 3 -23.79 15.96 21.35
CA GLU A 3 -23.80 14.80 22.24
C GLU A 3 -22.86 13.69 21.74
N VAL A 4 -22.19 13.00 22.67
CA VAL A 4 -21.34 11.86 22.35
C VAL A 4 -22.22 10.68 21.94
N LYS A 5 -22.03 10.16 20.73
CA LYS A 5 -22.75 8.99 20.22
C LYS A 5 -21.96 7.71 20.52
N LYS A 6 -22.60 6.76 21.18
CA LYS A 6 -22.09 5.39 21.41
C LYS A 6 -22.41 4.51 20.22
N ILE A 7 -21.44 4.27 19.34
CA ILE A 7 -21.65 3.51 18.08
C ILE A 7 -21.59 2.00 18.34
N LYS A 8 -20.68 1.56 19.23
CA LYS A 8 -20.57 0.16 19.70
C LYS A 8 -20.35 0.15 21.21
N GLY A 9 -21.38 0.57 21.96
CA GLY A 9 -21.30 0.68 23.40
C GLY A 9 -20.19 1.64 23.83
N ASP A 10 -19.44 1.27 24.86
CA ASP A 10 -18.33 2.05 25.40
C ASP A 10 -17.00 1.79 24.69
N ASP A 11 -16.97 0.96 23.64
CA ASP A 11 -15.75 0.63 22.89
C ASP A 11 -15.53 1.51 21.64
N LEU A 12 -16.58 2.21 21.18
CA LEU A 12 -16.52 3.07 20.02
C LEU A 12 -17.44 4.28 20.18
N LEU A 13 -16.82 5.44 20.36
CA LEU A 13 -17.49 6.72 20.61
C LEU A 13 -17.23 7.70 19.48
N LEU A 14 -18.26 8.44 19.10
CA LEU A 14 -18.21 9.47 18.09
C LEU A 14 -18.69 10.81 18.67
N LYS A 15 -17.91 11.87 18.49
CA LYS A 15 -18.26 13.24 18.87
C LYS A 15 -17.99 14.19 17.72
N VAL A 16 -18.97 14.99 17.35
CA VAL A 16 -18.79 16.06 16.37
C VAL A 16 -18.11 17.24 17.07
N ILE A 17 -17.02 17.74 16.47
CA ILE A 17 -16.20 18.82 17.04
C ILE A 17 -16.42 20.12 16.29
N LYS A 18 -16.57 20.03 14.96
CA LYS A 18 -16.78 21.19 14.09
C LYS A 18 -17.67 20.80 12.93
N SER A 19 -18.57 21.70 12.53
CA SER A 19 -19.29 21.63 11.27
C SER A 19 -19.06 22.91 10.48
N THR A 20 -18.61 22.81 9.24
CA THR A 20 -18.46 23.97 8.34
C THR A 20 -19.64 24.14 7.38
N LYS A 21 -20.58 23.19 7.39
CA LYS A 21 -21.80 23.20 6.57
C LYS A 21 -23.02 23.01 7.46
N THR A 22 -24.13 23.64 7.08
CA THR A 22 -25.42 23.59 7.78
C THR A 22 -26.56 23.43 6.77
N GLY A 23 -27.70 22.87 7.19
CA GLY A 23 -28.86 22.68 6.32
C GLY A 23 -28.64 21.60 5.24
N ASP A 24 -29.18 21.84 4.03
CA ASP A 24 -29.18 20.89 2.91
C ASP A 24 -27.78 20.55 2.37
N ASP A 25 -26.80 21.42 2.64
CA ASP A 25 -25.40 21.20 2.26
C ASP A 25 -24.69 20.15 3.15
N ALA A 26 -25.25 19.84 4.32
CA ALA A 26 -24.73 18.87 5.27
C ALA A 26 -25.29 17.46 5.00
N LYS A 27 -25.02 16.95 3.79
CA LYS A 27 -25.45 15.60 3.38
C LYS A 27 -24.85 14.52 4.28
N THR A 28 -25.69 13.58 4.71
CA THR A 28 -25.27 12.39 5.47
C THR A 28 -24.55 11.41 4.56
N ILE A 29 -23.43 10.86 5.02
CA ILE A 29 -22.64 9.87 4.28
C ILE A 29 -23.35 8.53 4.26
N GLN A 30 -23.50 7.93 3.09
CA GLN A 30 -23.99 6.57 2.92
C GLN A 30 -22.82 5.58 2.82
N SER A 31 -23.07 4.30 3.13
CA SER A 31 -22.06 3.24 3.09
C SER A 31 -21.42 3.07 1.70
N ASP A 32 -22.15 3.36 0.63
CA ASP A 32 -21.67 3.22 -0.74
C ASP A 32 -21.03 4.49 -1.31
N ASP A 33 -21.07 5.60 -0.57
CA ASP A 33 -20.48 6.85 -1.01
C ASP A 33 -18.95 6.77 -1.06
N HIS A 34 -18.39 7.40 -2.08
CA HIS A 34 -16.98 7.76 -2.09
C HIS A 34 -16.82 9.12 -1.42
N VAL A 35 -15.93 9.21 -0.45
CA VAL A 35 -15.73 10.41 0.36
C VAL A 35 -14.28 10.82 0.36
N LEU A 36 -14.03 12.14 0.38
CA LEU A 36 -12.72 12.70 0.71
C LEU A 36 -12.62 12.93 2.21
N ILE A 37 -11.69 12.22 2.84
CA ILE A 37 -11.44 12.32 4.27
C ILE A 37 -9.99 12.65 4.59
N GLN A 38 -9.78 13.38 5.68
CA GLN A 38 -8.48 13.58 6.32
C GLN A 38 -8.51 12.93 7.70
N ILE A 39 -7.42 12.28 8.09
CA ILE A 39 -7.34 11.48 9.31
C ILE A 39 -6.09 11.88 10.08
N VAL A 40 -6.25 12.14 11.38
CA VAL A 40 -5.15 12.15 12.34
C VAL A 40 -5.45 11.16 13.45
N GLY A 41 -4.59 10.16 13.61
CA GLY A 41 -4.68 9.17 14.68
C GLY A 41 -3.70 9.50 15.81
N ARG A 42 -4.20 9.53 17.04
CA ARG A 42 -3.42 9.72 18.27
C ARG A 42 -3.67 8.59 19.25
N GLN A 43 -2.65 8.16 19.99
CA GLN A 43 -2.88 7.31 21.16
C GLN A 43 -3.71 8.11 22.17
N SER A 44 -4.80 7.54 22.68
CA SER A 44 -5.54 8.16 23.75
C SER A 44 -6.35 7.14 24.55
N ASN A 45 -6.34 7.30 25.87
CA ASN A 45 -7.10 6.45 26.78
C ASN A 45 -8.57 6.88 26.89
N ASP A 46 -8.93 8.07 26.42
CA ASP A 46 -10.31 8.56 26.44
C ASP A 46 -10.61 9.57 25.31
N LEU A 47 -11.90 9.88 25.12
CA LEU A 47 -12.39 10.75 24.05
C LEU A 47 -12.02 12.23 24.21
N ASN A 48 -11.70 12.67 25.43
CA ASN A 48 -11.43 14.07 25.75
C ASN A 48 -9.93 14.39 25.74
N HIS A 49 -9.07 13.39 25.87
CA HIS A 49 -7.63 13.54 25.80
C HIS A 49 -7.15 13.57 24.33
N ILE A 50 -6.92 14.78 23.83
CA ILE A 50 -6.61 15.04 22.41
C ILE A 50 -5.12 15.24 22.13
N ASP A 51 -4.28 15.32 23.17
CA ASP A 51 -2.87 15.70 23.08
C ASP A 51 -1.90 14.52 23.02
N GLY A 52 -2.42 13.30 22.94
CA GLY A 52 -1.61 12.10 22.83
C GLY A 52 -0.77 12.04 21.54
N PRO A 53 0.28 11.19 21.52
CA PRO A 53 1.23 11.10 20.42
C PRO A 53 0.56 10.66 19.11
N ILE A 54 0.95 11.29 18.00
CA ILE A 54 0.44 11.00 16.66
C ILE A 54 1.08 9.72 16.12
N PHE A 55 0.25 8.79 15.65
CA PHE A 55 0.71 7.57 14.96
C PHE A 55 0.27 7.50 13.49
N GLN A 56 -0.62 8.39 13.07
CA GLN A 56 -1.09 8.51 11.69
C GLN A 56 -1.46 9.95 11.40
N ASP A 57 -1.00 10.50 10.27
CA ASP A 57 -1.36 11.84 9.82
C ASP A 57 -1.51 11.86 8.30
N THR A 58 -2.71 12.19 7.83
CA THR A 58 -3.03 12.36 6.42
C THR A 58 -3.46 13.78 6.08
N LYS A 59 -3.22 14.77 6.97
CA LYS A 59 -3.65 16.17 6.76
C LYS A 59 -3.16 16.78 5.46
N SER A 60 -1.96 16.42 5.00
CA SER A 60 -1.42 16.92 3.74
C SER A 60 -2.03 16.27 2.49
N LYS A 61 -2.80 15.18 2.65
CA LYS A 61 -3.36 14.38 1.54
C LYS A 61 -4.73 13.80 1.91
N SER A 62 -5.79 14.37 1.36
CA SER A 62 -7.13 13.81 1.50
C SER A 62 -7.22 12.43 0.84
N TRP A 63 -7.77 11.45 1.55
CA TRP A 63 -8.00 10.12 1.04
C TRP A 63 -9.37 10.02 0.39
N LEU A 64 -9.40 9.67 -0.90
CA LEU A 64 -10.61 9.21 -1.59
C LEU A 64 -10.88 7.73 -1.29
N VAL A 65 -11.90 7.46 -0.48
CA VAL A 65 -12.26 6.10 -0.06
C VAL A 65 -13.76 5.89 -0.15
N LYS A 66 -14.18 4.65 -0.40
CA LYS A 66 -15.56 4.23 -0.19
C LYS A 66 -15.83 4.10 1.31
N ALA A 67 -16.92 4.66 1.83
CA ALA A 67 -17.19 4.71 3.28
C ALA A 67 -17.21 3.32 3.94
N SER A 68 -17.66 2.30 3.20
CA SER A 68 -17.70 0.90 3.63
C SER A 68 -16.42 0.08 3.38
N ALA A 69 -15.35 0.68 2.84
CA ALA A 69 -14.13 -0.04 2.43
C ALA A 69 -13.37 -0.67 3.63
N SER A 70 -13.65 -1.93 3.92
CA SER A 70 -12.99 -2.71 4.98
C SER A 70 -11.52 -2.99 4.71
N ASP A 71 -11.14 -3.03 3.44
CA ASP A 71 -9.76 -3.22 2.98
C ASP A 71 -8.91 -1.95 3.17
N LEU A 72 -9.51 -0.76 3.21
CA LEU A 72 -8.79 0.51 3.29
C LEU A 72 -8.84 1.17 4.67
N LEU A 73 -9.97 1.08 5.36
CA LEU A 73 -10.18 1.77 6.63
C LEU A 73 -10.03 0.83 7.82
N VAL A 74 -9.63 1.38 8.96
CA VAL A 74 -9.75 0.68 10.24
C VAL A 74 -11.22 0.61 10.65
N PRO A 75 -11.66 -0.41 11.41
CA PRO A 75 -13.06 -0.60 11.75
C PRO A 75 -13.71 0.62 12.40
N ALA A 76 -13.02 1.31 13.31
CA ALA A 76 -13.52 2.51 13.99
C ALA A 76 -13.96 3.59 13.01
N ILE A 77 -13.10 3.94 12.03
CA ILE A 77 -13.41 4.96 11.02
C ILE A 77 -14.55 4.48 10.13
N ARG A 78 -14.47 3.24 9.62
CA ARG A 78 -15.49 2.67 8.72
C ARG A 78 -16.89 2.65 9.34
N LEU A 79 -16.98 2.29 10.62
CA LEU A 79 -18.25 2.20 11.35
C LEU A 79 -18.82 3.58 11.70
N CYS A 80 -17.96 4.58 11.94
CA CYS A 80 -18.40 5.92 12.31
C CYS A 80 -18.71 6.84 11.11
N LEU A 81 -18.10 6.61 9.94
CA LEU A 81 -18.30 7.46 8.77
C LEU A 81 -19.78 7.66 8.37
N PRO A 82 -20.65 6.64 8.32
CA PRO A 82 -22.07 6.81 7.99
C PRO A 82 -22.85 7.70 8.97
N HIS A 83 -22.32 7.94 10.17
CA HIS A 83 -22.92 8.84 11.17
C HIS A 83 -22.43 10.28 11.04
N CYS A 84 -21.53 10.56 10.11
CA CYS A 84 -20.98 11.86 9.81
C CYS A 84 -21.72 12.54 8.65
N LYS A 85 -21.62 13.86 8.59
CA LYS A 85 -22.09 14.69 7.49
C LYS A 85 -20.93 15.37 6.77
N VAL A 86 -21.14 15.72 5.51
CA VAL A 86 -20.17 16.50 4.73
C VAL A 86 -19.88 17.84 5.43
N GLY A 87 -18.60 18.20 5.53
CA GLY A 87 -18.12 19.41 6.22
C GLY A 87 -17.91 19.23 7.72
N GLN A 88 -18.12 18.02 8.27
CA GLN A 88 -17.86 17.77 9.68
C GLN A 88 -16.41 17.36 9.95
N THR A 89 -15.90 17.81 11.09
CA THR A 89 -14.74 17.22 11.76
C THR A 89 -15.22 16.56 13.03
N VAL A 90 -14.84 15.29 13.19
CA VAL A 90 -15.30 14.43 14.28
C VAL A 90 -14.12 13.82 15.02
N HIS A 91 -14.33 13.54 16.30
CA HIS A 91 -13.50 12.69 17.11
C HIS A 91 -14.13 11.31 17.21
N ILE A 92 -13.37 10.30 16.80
CA ILE A 92 -13.73 8.89 16.91
C ILE A 92 -12.75 8.27 17.90
N TRP A 93 -13.21 8.03 19.13
CA TRP A 93 -12.42 7.30 20.10
C TRP A 93 -12.80 5.83 20.08
N SER A 94 -11.80 4.97 20.13
CA SER A 94 -11.96 3.53 20.04
C SER A 94 -11.00 2.82 20.97
N THR A 95 -11.48 1.77 21.63
CA THR A 95 -10.61 0.77 22.24
C THR A 95 -9.89 -0.02 21.14
N ALA A 96 -8.91 -0.85 21.54
CA ALA A 96 -8.15 -1.68 20.62
C ALA A 96 -9.01 -2.56 19.70
N GLN A 97 -10.20 -2.97 20.17
CA GLN A 97 -11.12 -3.89 19.48
C GLN A 97 -11.56 -3.38 18.10
N HIS A 98 -11.74 -2.07 17.95
CA HIS A 98 -12.13 -1.46 16.67
C HIS A 98 -11.03 -0.60 16.03
N ALA A 99 -9.86 -0.52 16.66
CA ALA A 99 -8.72 0.24 16.19
C ALA A 99 -7.69 -0.63 15.43
N LEU A 100 -6.50 -0.81 16.00
CA LEU A 100 -5.40 -1.60 15.42
C LEU A 100 -5.20 -2.96 16.10
N GLY A 101 -5.97 -3.28 17.15
CA GLY A 101 -5.88 -4.56 17.85
C GLY A 101 -4.46 -4.85 18.34
N ASP A 102 -3.98 -6.05 18.07
CA ASP A 102 -2.63 -6.55 18.41
C ASP A 102 -1.50 -5.93 17.57
N SER A 103 -1.83 -5.07 16.60
CA SER A 103 -0.86 -4.57 15.64
C SER A 103 -0.09 -3.37 16.18
N VAL A 104 1.21 -3.37 15.89
CA VAL A 104 2.11 -2.25 16.18
C VAL A 104 2.15 -1.32 14.97
N ARG A 105 2.11 -0.01 15.24
CA ARG A 105 2.27 1.04 14.22
C ARG A 105 3.35 2.04 14.62
N LYS A 106 4.29 2.31 13.73
CA LYS A 106 5.41 3.25 13.92
C LYS A 106 5.28 4.44 12.98
N LEU A 107 5.31 5.65 13.51
CA LEU A 107 5.38 6.89 12.75
C LEU A 107 6.53 7.75 13.28
N GLY A 108 7.56 7.93 12.46
CA GLY A 108 8.79 8.61 12.87
C GLY A 108 9.46 7.91 14.06
N LYS A 109 9.60 8.63 15.17
CA LYS A 109 10.20 8.11 16.41
C LYS A 109 9.19 7.42 17.33
N TYR A 110 7.89 7.68 17.15
CA TYR A 110 6.85 7.14 18.00
C TYR A 110 6.36 5.79 17.48
N GLN A 111 6.13 4.86 18.40
CA GLN A 111 5.58 3.55 18.14
C GLN A 111 4.35 3.36 19.02
N LEU A 112 3.19 3.25 18.39
CA LEU A 112 1.94 2.91 19.04
C LEU A 112 2.02 1.44 19.52
N PRO A 113 1.91 1.19 20.83
CA PRO A 113 1.92 -0.17 21.36
C PRO A 113 0.72 -0.97 20.85
N PRO A 114 0.83 -2.32 20.82
CA PRO A 114 -0.32 -3.16 20.53
C PRO A 114 -1.38 -2.98 21.61
N ASN A 115 -2.63 -3.26 21.27
CA ASN A 115 -3.81 -3.14 22.12
C ASN A 115 -4.04 -1.75 22.72
N SER A 116 -3.60 -0.70 22.02
CA SER A 116 -3.81 0.69 22.44
C SER A 116 -5.21 1.20 22.07
N SER A 117 -5.81 1.96 22.99
CA SER A 117 -6.92 2.86 22.67
C SER A 117 -6.42 4.07 21.90
N VAL A 118 -7.24 4.56 20.97
CA VAL A 118 -6.86 5.61 20.04
C VAL A 118 -7.99 6.59 19.81
N LEU A 119 -7.61 7.82 19.47
CA LEU A 119 -8.49 8.87 19.02
C LEU A 119 -8.17 9.22 17.56
N TYR A 120 -9.13 9.07 16.67
CA TYR A 120 -9.06 9.58 15.31
C TYR A 120 -9.79 10.91 15.21
N THR A 121 -9.08 11.96 14.78
CA THR A 121 -9.71 13.17 14.24
C THR A 121 -9.94 12.95 12.76
N VAL A 122 -11.20 12.91 12.34
CA VAL A 122 -11.58 12.70 10.94
C VAL A 122 -12.34 13.90 10.41
N THR A 123 -11.87 14.48 9.31
CA THR A 123 -12.55 15.57 8.62
C THR A 123 -13.12 15.07 7.30
N VAL A 124 -14.44 15.15 7.14
CA VAL A 124 -15.15 14.77 5.91
C VAL A 124 -15.32 16.02 5.06
N SER A 125 -14.63 16.07 3.93
CA SER A 125 -14.64 17.25 3.06
C SER A 125 -15.83 17.26 2.09
N GLN A 126 -16.04 16.15 1.40
CA GLN A 126 -17.10 16.01 0.39
C GLN A 126 -17.40 14.55 0.06
N ILE A 127 -18.61 14.31 -0.44
CA ILE A 127 -18.96 13.10 -1.19
C ILE A 127 -18.54 13.35 -2.65
N VAL A 128 -17.82 12.40 -3.23
CA VAL A 128 -17.34 12.43 -4.61
C VAL A 128 -18.20 11.49 -5.44
N MET A 129 -18.77 12.00 -6.52
CA MET A 129 -19.52 11.19 -7.47
C MET A 129 -18.59 10.25 -8.23
N ASP A 130 -18.98 8.98 -8.32
CA ASP A 130 -18.27 7.99 -9.13
C ASP A 130 -18.55 8.22 -10.62
N THR A 131 -17.57 8.78 -11.32
CA THR A 131 -17.63 9.00 -12.78
C THR A 131 -16.86 7.96 -13.58
N SER A 132 -16.51 6.82 -12.99
CA SER A 132 -15.69 5.76 -13.62
C SER A 132 -16.25 5.25 -14.95
N ARG A 133 -17.58 5.31 -15.13
CA ARG A 133 -18.26 4.94 -16.39
C ARG A 133 -18.09 5.97 -17.51
N LEU A 134 -17.81 7.22 -17.16
CA LEU A 134 -17.76 8.35 -18.09
C LEU A 134 -16.32 8.76 -18.42
N ASN A 135 -15.42 8.70 -17.43
CA ASN A 135 -14.03 9.09 -17.59
C ASN A 135 -13.10 8.26 -16.70
N PRO A 136 -11.82 8.10 -17.08
CA PRO A 136 -10.85 7.35 -16.28
C PRO A 136 -10.40 8.12 -15.03
N TYR A 137 -10.64 9.43 -14.94
CA TYR A 137 -10.05 10.29 -13.92
C TYR A 137 -10.41 9.86 -12.51
N PHE A 138 -11.69 9.56 -12.26
CA PHE A 138 -12.13 9.06 -10.96
C PHE A 138 -11.39 7.78 -10.56
N THR A 139 -11.31 6.81 -11.47
CA THR A 139 -10.62 5.54 -11.26
C THR A 139 -9.13 5.75 -10.97
N ILE A 140 -8.47 6.65 -11.72
CA ILE A 140 -7.06 7.01 -11.50
C ILE A 140 -6.86 7.61 -10.10
N GLN A 141 -7.68 8.58 -9.68
CA GLN A 141 -7.56 9.21 -8.35
C GLN A 141 -7.85 8.24 -7.21
N LEU A 142 -8.84 7.35 -7.39
CA LEU A 142 -9.17 6.31 -6.43
C LEU A 142 -7.97 5.38 -6.21
N HIS A 143 -7.37 4.87 -7.29
CA HIS A 143 -6.23 3.96 -7.18
C HIS A 143 -4.93 4.66 -6.77
N LYS A 144 -4.79 5.96 -7.06
CA LYS A 144 -3.70 6.78 -6.52
C LYS A 144 -3.80 6.85 -5.00
N THR A 145 -5.00 7.11 -4.46
CA THR A 145 -5.23 7.09 -3.00
C THR A 145 -4.97 5.69 -2.42
N ARG A 146 -5.47 4.63 -3.06
CA ARG A 146 -5.24 3.24 -2.59
C ARG A 146 -3.74 2.90 -2.55
N LYS A 147 -2.95 3.34 -3.53
CA LYS A 147 -1.48 3.22 -3.50
C LYS A 147 -0.88 3.94 -2.29
N GLU A 148 -1.34 5.15 -1.99
CA GLU A 148 -0.86 5.93 -0.84
C GLU A 148 -1.21 5.27 0.50
N ILE A 149 -2.43 4.74 0.64
CA ILE A 149 -2.85 3.96 1.81
C ILE A 149 -1.95 2.72 1.96
N ALA A 150 -1.70 1.99 0.88
CA ALA A 150 -0.83 0.82 0.92
C ALA A 150 0.63 1.18 1.26
N ASN A 151 1.12 2.34 0.78
CA ASN A 151 2.45 2.86 1.17
C ASN A 151 2.50 3.15 2.68
N ASP A 152 1.47 3.79 3.22
CA ASP A 152 1.34 4.06 4.65
C ASP A 152 1.37 2.77 5.47
N LEU A 153 0.59 1.75 5.06
CA LEU A 153 0.58 0.44 5.71
C LEU A 153 1.96 -0.23 5.66
N TYR A 154 2.62 -0.21 4.50
CA TYR A 154 3.94 -0.83 4.34
C TYR A 154 5.03 -0.15 5.18
N GLN A 155 5.01 1.18 5.25
CA GLN A 155 6.01 1.97 5.96
C GLN A 155 5.79 1.97 7.47
N CYS A 156 4.53 2.06 7.90
CA CYS A 156 4.20 2.35 9.30
C CYS A 156 3.75 1.12 10.09
N GLN A 157 3.42 -0.02 9.48
CA GLN A 157 2.92 -1.19 10.22
C GLN A 157 3.90 -2.37 10.23
N PHE A 158 3.77 -3.23 11.24
CA PHE A 158 4.61 -4.42 11.38
C PHE A 158 4.27 -5.51 10.34
N ARG A 159 5.15 -6.50 10.21
CA ARG A 159 5.14 -7.52 9.13
C ARG A 159 3.80 -8.22 8.92
N SER A 160 2.99 -8.39 9.96
CA SER A 160 1.67 -9.04 9.92
C SER A 160 0.71 -8.34 8.95
N MET A 161 0.88 -7.03 8.72
CA MET A 161 -0.03 -6.23 7.89
C MET A 161 0.45 -6.03 6.44
N TRP A 162 1.62 -6.57 6.08
CA TRP A 162 2.13 -6.52 4.70
C TRP A 162 1.22 -7.24 3.71
N GLN A 163 0.52 -8.28 4.14
CA GLN A 163 -0.45 -8.97 3.29
C GLN A 163 -1.57 -8.02 2.84
N ARG A 164 -2.03 -7.13 3.73
CA ARG A 164 -3.04 -6.12 3.39
C ARG A 164 -2.51 -5.11 2.37
N ALA A 165 -1.28 -4.62 2.55
CA ALA A 165 -0.64 -3.73 1.58
C ALA A 165 -0.52 -4.39 0.20
N ILE A 166 -0.07 -5.65 0.15
CA ILE A 166 0.00 -6.43 -1.09
C ILE A 166 -1.37 -6.51 -1.76
N LEU A 167 -2.43 -6.85 -1.03
CA LEU A 167 -3.78 -6.97 -1.59
C LEU A 167 -4.28 -5.65 -2.19
N ILE A 168 -4.02 -4.52 -1.52
CA ILE A 168 -4.43 -3.20 -2.02
C ILE A 168 -3.65 -2.81 -3.29
N TYR A 169 -2.32 -3.01 -3.31
CA TYR A 169 -1.51 -2.75 -4.50
C TYR A 169 -1.93 -3.64 -5.66
N ASP A 170 -2.08 -4.94 -5.44
CA ASP A 170 -2.42 -5.93 -6.46
C ASP A 170 -3.80 -5.65 -7.06
N ALA A 171 -4.82 -5.40 -6.21
CA ALA A 171 -6.15 -5.01 -6.68
C ALA A 171 -6.11 -3.69 -7.48
N SER A 172 -5.28 -2.73 -7.06
CA SER A 172 -5.16 -1.45 -7.77
C SER A 172 -4.43 -1.58 -9.11
N GLY A 173 -3.35 -2.37 -9.15
CA GLY A 173 -2.63 -2.68 -10.39
C GLY A 173 -3.53 -3.36 -11.41
N LYS A 174 -4.28 -4.39 -10.99
CA LYS A 174 -5.23 -5.11 -11.85
C LYS A 174 -6.36 -4.20 -12.37
N ALA A 175 -6.92 -3.35 -11.52
CA ALA A 175 -7.96 -2.42 -11.95
C ALA A 175 -7.45 -1.39 -12.97
N LEU A 176 -6.22 -0.89 -12.80
CA LEU A 176 -5.59 0.02 -13.75
C LEU A 176 -5.18 -0.68 -15.06
N GLU A 177 -4.76 -1.94 -15.00
CA GLU A 177 -4.51 -2.76 -16.19
C GLU A 177 -5.80 -2.97 -16.99
N THR A 178 -6.90 -3.31 -16.31
CA THR A 178 -8.23 -3.41 -16.94
C THR A 178 -8.64 -2.08 -17.56
N LEU A 179 -8.41 -0.96 -16.87
CA LEU A 179 -8.71 0.37 -17.40
C LEU A 179 -7.92 0.65 -18.69
N LEU A 180 -6.61 0.37 -18.70
CA LEU A 180 -5.73 0.53 -19.88
C LEU A 180 -6.17 -0.29 -21.09
N ASN A 181 -6.72 -1.48 -20.85
CA ASN A 181 -7.24 -2.37 -21.89
C ASN A 181 -8.71 -2.06 -22.25
N GLY A 182 -9.32 -1.09 -21.58
CA GLY A 182 -10.71 -0.69 -21.78
C GLY A 182 -10.93 0.16 -23.03
N THR A 183 -12.20 0.33 -23.38
CA THR A 183 -12.65 1.04 -24.59
C THR A 183 -12.16 2.49 -24.64
N TYR A 184 -12.14 3.19 -23.50
CA TYR A 184 -11.65 4.58 -23.42
C TYR A 184 -10.19 4.69 -23.88
N PHE A 185 -9.29 3.85 -23.37
CA PHE A 185 -7.88 3.95 -23.75
C PHE A 185 -7.57 3.33 -25.12
N ALA A 186 -8.49 2.53 -25.66
CA ALA A 186 -8.43 2.07 -27.04
C ALA A 186 -8.76 3.17 -28.06
N SER A 187 -9.55 4.18 -27.68
CA SER A 187 -9.98 5.27 -28.58
C SER A 187 -9.12 6.53 -28.52
N VAL A 188 -8.15 6.60 -27.61
CA VAL A 188 -7.22 7.73 -27.50
C VAL A 188 -5.80 7.35 -27.95
N GLU A 189 -5.01 8.35 -28.31
CA GLU A 189 -3.62 8.17 -28.73
C GLU A 189 -2.76 7.46 -27.67
N SER A 190 -1.74 6.75 -28.13
CA SER A 190 -0.86 5.95 -27.28
C SER A 190 -0.07 6.77 -26.25
N ASN A 191 0.19 8.05 -26.56
CA ASN A 191 0.90 9.03 -25.75
C ASN A 191 -0.04 9.90 -24.87
N HIS A 192 -1.33 9.61 -24.83
CA HIS A 192 -2.30 10.41 -24.08
C HIS A 192 -1.89 10.56 -22.60
N PRO A 193 -1.90 11.77 -22.00
CA PRO A 193 -1.38 12.00 -20.65
C PRO A 193 -1.99 11.08 -19.58
N GLN A 194 -3.31 10.88 -19.61
CA GLN A 194 -3.98 9.98 -18.65
C GLN A 194 -3.63 8.51 -18.89
N ARG A 195 -3.31 8.11 -20.13
CA ARG A 195 -2.88 6.74 -20.44
C ARG A 195 -1.50 6.49 -19.85
N ASN A 196 -0.60 7.46 -20.00
CA ASN A 196 0.74 7.41 -19.42
C ASN A 196 0.69 7.44 -17.89
N GLU A 197 -0.15 8.29 -17.28
CA GLU A 197 -0.36 8.32 -15.82
C GLU A 197 -0.91 6.97 -15.32
N THR A 198 -1.92 6.42 -15.99
CA THR A 198 -2.52 5.12 -15.63
C THR A 198 -1.49 4.00 -15.72
N ARG A 199 -0.72 3.95 -16.82
CA ARG A 199 0.37 2.98 -17.00
C ARG A 199 1.41 3.12 -15.89
N GLN A 200 1.91 4.33 -15.64
CA GLN A 200 2.91 4.56 -14.60
C GLN A 200 2.39 4.16 -13.21
N LEU A 201 1.14 4.49 -12.89
CA LEU A 201 0.52 4.14 -11.62
C LEU A 201 0.34 2.62 -11.47
N MET A 202 -0.05 1.93 -12.54
CA MET A 202 -0.11 0.47 -12.58
C MET A 202 1.26 -0.15 -12.34
N LEU A 203 2.28 0.30 -13.08
CA LEU A 203 3.65 -0.18 -12.92
C LEU A 203 4.15 0.04 -11.50
N ASP A 204 3.91 1.22 -10.91
CA ASP A 204 4.25 1.53 -9.51
C ASP A 204 3.59 0.56 -8.52
N CYS A 205 2.30 0.26 -8.68
CA CYS A 205 1.56 -0.66 -7.82
C CYS A 205 2.19 -2.06 -7.84
N PHE A 206 2.42 -2.64 -9.02
CA PHE A 206 3.05 -3.96 -9.11
C PHE A 206 4.50 -3.94 -8.63
N ASN A 207 5.26 -2.89 -8.93
CA ASN A 207 6.59 -2.69 -8.37
C ASN A 207 6.57 -2.71 -6.83
N ASN A 208 5.59 -2.08 -6.21
CA ASN A 208 5.44 -2.13 -4.76
C ASN A 208 5.03 -3.52 -4.25
N VAL A 209 4.16 -4.25 -4.95
CA VAL A 209 3.87 -5.68 -4.65
C VAL A 209 5.18 -6.46 -4.55
N VAL A 210 6.07 -6.31 -5.53
CA VAL A 210 7.36 -7.01 -5.54
C VAL A 210 8.20 -6.69 -4.29
N ALA A 211 8.29 -5.41 -3.92
CA ALA A 211 9.05 -4.97 -2.75
C ALA A 211 8.52 -5.60 -1.44
N VAL A 212 7.20 -5.64 -1.28
CA VAL A 212 6.59 -6.27 -0.10
C VAL A 212 6.78 -7.79 -0.13
N CYS A 213 6.61 -8.43 -1.29
CA CYS A 213 6.76 -9.88 -1.46
C CYS A 213 8.18 -10.37 -1.15
N VAL A 214 9.24 -9.61 -1.52
CA VAL A 214 10.62 -9.92 -1.13
C VAL A 214 10.73 -10.01 0.39
N THR A 215 10.17 -9.01 1.09
CA THR A 215 10.27 -8.93 2.56
C THR A 215 9.40 -9.98 3.26
N ALA A 216 8.24 -10.30 2.67
CA ALA A 216 7.31 -11.34 3.14
C ALA A 216 7.71 -12.76 2.71
N LYS A 217 8.84 -12.95 2.02
CA LYS A 217 9.30 -14.23 1.47
C LYS A 217 8.30 -14.92 0.51
N GLN A 218 7.42 -14.15 -0.14
CA GLN A 218 6.44 -14.62 -1.12
C GLN A 218 7.02 -14.54 -2.55
N TYR A 219 8.09 -15.29 -2.81
CA TYR A 219 8.90 -15.09 -4.02
C TYR A 219 8.17 -15.39 -5.34
N LYS A 220 7.32 -16.42 -5.37
CA LYS A 220 6.50 -16.75 -6.55
C LYS A 220 5.61 -15.57 -6.94
N ARG A 221 4.83 -15.05 -5.98
CA ARG A 221 3.95 -13.90 -6.19
C ARG A 221 4.72 -12.65 -6.62
N GLY A 222 5.90 -12.44 -6.05
CA GLY A 222 6.81 -11.38 -6.46
C GLY A 222 7.24 -11.50 -7.93
N ARG A 223 7.58 -12.71 -8.40
CA ARG A 223 7.93 -12.95 -9.81
C ARG A 223 6.75 -12.74 -10.75
N ASP A 224 5.56 -13.19 -10.37
CA ASP A 224 4.34 -12.95 -11.16
C ASP A 224 4.11 -11.44 -11.37
N ALA A 225 4.28 -10.64 -10.31
CA ALA A 225 4.18 -9.18 -10.39
C ALA A 225 5.29 -8.54 -11.24
N VAL A 226 6.53 -9.05 -11.19
CA VAL A 226 7.62 -8.62 -12.09
C VAL A 226 7.24 -8.88 -13.54
N GLN A 227 6.74 -10.08 -13.86
CA GLN A 227 6.36 -10.42 -15.23
C GLN A 227 5.28 -9.48 -15.76
N THR A 228 4.29 -9.12 -14.94
CA THR A 228 3.30 -8.10 -15.31
C THR A 228 3.96 -6.76 -15.60
N VAL A 229 4.90 -6.28 -14.78
CA VAL A 229 5.61 -5.02 -15.05
C VAL A 229 6.38 -5.09 -16.37
N LEU A 230 7.15 -6.16 -16.59
CA LEU A 230 8.00 -6.30 -17.78
C LEU A 230 7.20 -6.53 -19.07
N LYS A 231 5.98 -7.06 -18.99
CA LYS A 231 5.05 -7.15 -20.13
C LYS A 231 4.65 -5.76 -20.65
N HIS A 232 4.54 -4.78 -19.76
CA HIS A 232 4.12 -3.41 -20.10
C HIS A 232 5.29 -2.45 -20.28
N ASP A 233 6.43 -2.74 -19.64
CA ASP A 233 7.68 -1.99 -19.74
C ASP A 233 8.87 -2.94 -19.58
N ALA A 234 9.35 -3.49 -20.70
CA ALA A 234 10.45 -4.46 -20.72
C ALA A 234 11.77 -3.90 -20.16
N ASN A 235 11.93 -2.57 -20.19
CA ASN A 235 13.12 -1.87 -19.71
C ASN A 235 12.93 -1.27 -18.32
N ASN A 236 11.93 -1.73 -17.56
CA ASN A 236 11.67 -1.24 -16.21
C ASN A 236 12.80 -1.62 -15.24
N LYS A 237 13.78 -0.73 -15.09
CA LYS A 237 15.01 -0.96 -14.31
C LYS A 237 14.72 -1.42 -12.88
N LYS A 238 13.70 -0.85 -12.23
CA LYS A 238 13.26 -1.25 -10.88
C LYS A 238 12.75 -2.69 -10.83
N ALA A 239 11.94 -3.11 -11.80
CA ALA A 239 11.45 -4.49 -11.84
C ALA A 239 12.56 -5.48 -12.16
N LEU A 240 13.51 -5.13 -13.05
CA LEU A 240 14.66 -5.97 -13.37
C LEU A 240 15.57 -6.18 -12.15
N LEU A 241 15.92 -5.11 -11.42
CA LEU A 241 16.69 -5.22 -10.16
C LEU A 241 15.96 -6.07 -9.12
N ARG A 242 14.67 -5.86 -8.97
CA ARG A 242 13.85 -6.63 -8.02
C ARG A 242 13.72 -8.10 -8.44
N ASN A 243 13.67 -8.39 -9.74
CA ASN A 243 13.69 -9.75 -10.26
C ASN A 243 15.00 -10.46 -9.91
N ALA A 244 16.13 -9.80 -10.15
CA ALA A 244 17.45 -10.32 -9.79
C ALA A 244 17.54 -10.57 -8.27
N ASN A 245 17.08 -9.63 -7.45
CA ASN A 245 17.05 -9.80 -5.99
C ASN A 245 16.12 -10.96 -5.55
N LEU A 246 14.92 -11.07 -6.14
CA LEU A 246 14.02 -12.20 -5.88
C LEU A 246 14.65 -13.54 -6.24
N ALA A 247 15.35 -13.60 -7.38
CA ALA A 247 15.99 -14.83 -7.84
C ALA A 247 17.08 -15.30 -6.86
N LEU A 248 17.86 -14.35 -6.33
CA LEU A 248 18.88 -14.61 -5.31
C LEU A 248 18.29 -15.08 -3.97
N MET A 249 17.13 -14.55 -3.57
CA MET A 249 16.50 -14.86 -2.29
C MET A 249 15.70 -16.18 -2.30
N ASP A 250 15.25 -16.62 -3.48
CA ASP A 250 14.51 -17.88 -3.62
C ASP A 250 15.46 -19.06 -3.72
N ALA A 251 15.60 -19.80 -2.61
CA ALA A 251 16.42 -21.00 -2.53
C ALA A 251 15.99 -22.08 -3.55
N LYS A 252 14.73 -22.07 -4.01
CA LYS A 252 14.19 -23.06 -4.96
C LYS A 252 14.65 -22.85 -6.41
N LEU A 253 15.18 -21.67 -6.74
CA LEU A 253 15.65 -21.39 -8.09
C LEU A 253 17.03 -21.98 -8.34
N SER A 254 17.27 -22.41 -9.57
CA SER A 254 18.59 -22.91 -9.97
C SER A 254 19.61 -21.78 -10.07
N GLY A 255 20.91 -22.12 -10.06
CA GLY A 255 21.97 -21.16 -10.35
C GLY A 255 21.83 -20.51 -11.73
N GLY A 256 21.31 -21.25 -12.71
CA GLY A 256 21.03 -20.74 -14.06
C GLY A 256 19.95 -19.65 -14.06
N ASP A 257 18.83 -19.88 -13.38
CA ASP A 257 17.74 -18.89 -13.28
C ASP A 257 18.20 -17.60 -12.59
N ARG A 258 19.04 -17.73 -11.56
CA ARG A 258 19.65 -16.59 -10.85
C ARG A 258 20.57 -15.78 -11.76
N ALA A 259 21.42 -16.46 -12.53
CA ALA A 259 22.31 -15.81 -13.48
C ALA A 259 21.55 -15.12 -14.62
N GLN A 260 20.48 -15.74 -15.12
CA GLN A 260 19.63 -15.15 -16.15
C GLN A 260 18.94 -13.87 -15.66
N ALA A 261 18.32 -13.90 -14.48
CA ALA A 261 17.69 -12.72 -13.91
C ALA A 261 18.71 -11.57 -13.69
N MET A 262 19.94 -11.89 -13.31
CA MET A 262 21.03 -10.92 -13.18
C MET A 262 21.42 -10.31 -14.53
N LYS A 263 21.58 -11.16 -15.56
CA LYS A 263 21.96 -10.73 -16.89
C LYS A 263 20.94 -9.76 -17.49
N MET A 264 19.65 -10.05 -17.33
CA MET A 264 18.58 -9.14 -17.77
C MET A 264 18.68 -7.75 -17.13
N ALA A 265 19.07 -7.68 -15.84
CA ALA A 265 19.30 -6.40 -15.17
C ALA A 265 20.58 -5.70 -15.67
N GLN A 266 21.65 -6.45 -15.94
CA GLN A 266 22.90 -5.92 -16.49
C GLN A 266 22.72 -5.33 -17.89
N ASP A 267 21.98 -6.01 -18.75
CA ASP A 267 21.78 -5.59 -20.14
C ASP A 267 20.97 -4.27 -20.23
N ALA A 268 20.13 -3.98 -19.23
CA ALA A 268 19.25 -2.81 -19.23
C ALA A 268 19.77 -1.61 -18.42
N ILE A 269 20.68 -1.82 -17.46
CA ILE A 269 21.14 -0.80 -16.50
C ILE A 269 22.54 -0.35 -16.87
N THR A 270 22.69 0.94 -17.12
CA THR A 270 23.97 1.53 -17.54
C THR A 270 24.57 2.38 -16.43
N TYR A 271 25.84 2.78 -16.57
CA TYR A 271 26.52 3.63 -15.59
C TYR A 271 25.89 5.03 -15.43
N HIS A 272 25.11 5.49 -16.43
CA HIS A 272 24.34 6.73 -16.33
C HIS A 272 23.18 6.63 -15.32
N ASP A 273 22.80 5.41 -14.92
CA ASP A 273 21.77 5.12 -13.94
C ASP A 273 22.39 4.92 -12.55
N ALA A 274 23.07 5.94 -12.03
CA ALA A 274 23.96 5.80 -10.86
C ALA A 274 23.34 5.04 -9.66
N LYS A 275 22.06 5.26 -9.38
CA LYS A 275 21.36 4.59 -8.26
C LYS A 275 21.10 3.12 -8.56
N GLU A 276 20.51 2.82 -9.71
CA GLU A 276 20.21 1.45 -10.15
C GLU A 276 21.49 0.64 -10.39
N PHE A 277 22.55 1.28 -10.91
CA PHE A 277 23.86 0.67 -11.12
C PHE A 277 24.52 0.26 -9.79
N ALA A 278 24.52 1.15 -8.79
CA ALA A 278 25.04 0.82 -7.46
C ALA A 278 24.26 -0.33 -6.77
N GLU A 279 22.97 -0.46 -7.03
CA GLU A 279 22.17 -1.60 -6.56
C GLU A 279 22.53 -2.89 -7.32
N LEU A 280 22.71 -2.81 -8.63
CA LEU A 280 23.15 -3.92 -9.47
C LEU A 280 24.50 -4.49 -9.01
N GLU A 281 25.50 -3.64 -8.74
CA GLU A 281 26.82 -4.07 -8.25
C GLU A 281 26.71 -4.86 -6.93
N LYS A 282 25.86 -4.40 -5.99
CA LYS A 282 25.60 -5.12 -4.74
C LYS A 282 24.99 -6.49 -4.98
N LEU A 283 24.06 -6.61 -5.93
CA LEU A 283 23.45 -7.89 -6.27
C LEU A 283 24.43 -8.83 -6.97
N GLN A 284 25.33 -8.31 -7.82
CA GLN A 284 26.38 -9.11 -8.44
C GLN A 284 27.34 -9.72 -7.42
N THR A 285 27.77 -8.95 -6.42
CA THR A 285 28.61 -9.48 -5.32
C THR A 285 27.88 -10.58 -4.55
N LYS A 286 26.57 -10.41 -4.28
CA LYS A 286 25.76 -11.45 -3.65
C LYS A 286 25.64 -12.72 -4.50
N LEU A 287 25.47 -12.58 -5.82
CA LEU A 287 25.40 -13.72 -6.74
C LEU A 287 26.71 -14.52 -6.71
N LYS A 288 27.86 -13.83 -6.80
CA LYS A 288 29.19 -14.47 -6.74
C LYS A 288 29.37 -15.26 -5.45
N ALA A 289 29.03 -14.66 -4.31
CA ALA A 289 29.09 -15.34 -3.01
C ALA A 289 28.16 -16.56 -2.93
N ALA A 290 26.93 -16.45 -3.46
CA ALA A 290 25.98 -17.56 -3.47
C ALA A 290 26.44 -18.74 -4.34
N LEU A 291 27.04 -18.46 -5.51
CA LEU A 291 27.59 -19.49 -6.39
C LEU A 291 28.81 -20.17 -5.78
N GLN A 292 29.70 -19.41 -5.14
CA GLN A 292 30.87 -19.97 -4.45
C GLN A 292 30.45 -20.89 -3.30
N LYS A 293 29.47 -20.46 -2.49
CA LYS A 293 28.91 -21.29 -1.42
C LYS A 293 28.29 -22.57 -1.97
N ALA A 294 27.48 -22.49 -3.03
CA ALA A 294 26.87 -23.67 -3.64
C ALA A 294 27.91 -24.66 -4.20
N LYS A 295 29.07 -24.17 -4.65
CA LYS A 295 30.19 -25.01 -5.06
C LYS A 295 30.83 -25.72 -3.86
N GLN A 296 31.10 -25.00 -2.78
CA GLN A 296 31.64 -25.56 -1.54
C GLN A 296 30.70 -26.62 -0.93
N ASP A 297 29.41 -26.32 -0.81
CA ASP A 297 28.40 -27.24 -0.29
C ASP A 297 28.33 -28.54 -1.11
N LYS A 298 28.57 -28.45 -2.43
CA LYS A 298 28.61 -29.61 -3.33
C LYS A 298 29.88 -30.46 -3.13
N GLU A 299 31.04 -29.81 -3.03
CA GLU A 299 32.33 -30.47 -2.78
C GLU A 299 32.31 -31.18 -1.42
N GLU A 300 31.75 -30.55 -0.39
CA GLU A 300 31.58 -31.16 0.94
C GLU A 300 30.65 -32.38 0.91
N ALA A 301 29.51 -32.28 0.21
CA ALA A 301 28.57 -33.39 0.08
C ALA A 301 29.16 -34.60 -0.69
N GLU A 302 30.00 -34.33 -1.69
CA GLU A 302 30.71 -35.37 -2.45
C GLU A 302 31.77 -36.06 -1.59
N ALA A 303 32.55 -35.28 -0.82
CA ALA A 303 33.55 -35.82 0.10
C ALA A 303 32.94 -36.68 1.23
N VAL A 304 31.78 -36.30 1.78
CA VAL A 304 31.07 -37.12 2.78
C VAL A 304 30.60 -38.45 2.16
N ARG A 305 30.09 -38.41 0.94
CA ARG A 305 29.58 -39.60 0.25
C ARG A 305 30.68 -40.56 -0.20
N GLU A 306 31.89 -40.05 -0.45
CA GLU A 306 33.07 -40.89 -0.71
C GLU A 306 33.67 -41.49 0.57
N ALA A 307 33.33 -40.96 1.75
CA ALA A 307 33.80 -41.44 3.04
C ALA A 307 32.87 -42.49 3.71
N GLU A 308 31.64 -42.67 3.19
CA GLU A 308 30.66 -43.69 3.58
C GLU A 308 30.77 -44.96 2.73
#